data_AF-A0A3D0VTL7-F1
#
_entry.id   AF-A0A3D0VTL7-F1
#
_cell.length_a   1.000
_cell.length_b   1.000
_cell.length_c   1.000
_cell.angle_alpha   90.00
_cell.angle_beta   90.00
_cell.angle_gamma   90.00
#
_symmetry.space_group_name_H-M   'P 1'
#
loop_
_entity.id
_entity.type
_entity.pdbx_description
1 polymer ?
#
loop_
_entity_poly.entity_id
_entity_poly.type
_entity_poly.pdbx_seq_one_letter_code
_entity_poly.pdbx_strand_id
1 'polypeptide(L)'
;GLPAENAAIKRGINPKDWTDENISQMKLQLKKLGFSYDWSREIKTSSPSYYKWNQWLFCKMIEKGLAYREKAFVNWSESMQTVLANEQVEAAFCSGKGDDIVQKELTQWFFKITDYAE
;
A
#
# COMPACT_ATOMS: atom_id res chain seq x y z
N GLY A 1 1.35 1.78 4.50
CA GLY A 1 2.00 1.50 3.21
C GLY A 1 3.04 2.56 2.93
N LEU A 2 3.79 2.40 1.84
CA LEU A 2 5.03 3.14 1.57
C LEU A 2 4.96 4.66 1.75
N PRO A 3 3.93 5.40 1.28
CA PRO A 3 3.94 6.86 1.37
C PRO A 3 3.96 7.39 2.82
N ALA A 4 3.10 6.85 3.69
CA ALA A 4 2.99 7.31 5.07
C ALA A 4 4.19 6.85 5.92
N GLU A 5 4.64 5.62 5.70
CA GLU A 5 5.76 5.03 6.43
C GLU A 5 7.09 5.70 6.09
N ASN A 6 7.39 5.89 4.80
CA ASN A 6 8.64 6.56 4.38
C ASN A 6 8.69 8.01 4.85
N ALA A 7 7.56 8.72 4.87
CA ALA A 7 7.49 10.09 5.37
C ALA A 7 7.75 10.18 6.89
N ALA A 8 7.28 9.18 7.65
CA ALA A 8 7.50 9.07 9.09
C ALA A 8 8.96 8.68 9.42
N ILE A 9 9.50 7.68 8.72
CA ILE A 9 10.90 7.22 8.88
C ILE A 9 11.88 8.37 8.62
N LYS A 10 11.68 9.14 7.53
CA LYS A 10 12.51 10.31 7.22
C LYS A 10 12.52 11.38 8.31
N ARG A 11 11.49 11.40 9.18
CA ARG A 11 11.34 12.36 10.27
C ARG A 11 11.67 11.76 11.64
N GLY A 12 11.99 10.46 11.72
CA GLY A 12 12.21 9.76 12.98
C GLY A 12 10.96 9.67 13.86
N ILE A 13 9.76 9.70 13.28
CA ILE A 13 8.48 9.68 14.00
C ILE A 13 7.82 8.32 13.82
N ASN A 14 7.08 7.85 14.83
CA ASN A 14 6.27 6.65 14.69
C ASN A 14 5.26 6.80 13.53
N PRO A 15 5.19 5.86 12.56
CA PRO A 15 4.26 5.96 11.43
C PRO A 15 2.80 6.13 11.83
N LYS A 16 2.37 5.56 12.96
CA LYS A 16 1.02 5.73 13.49
C LYS A 16 0.77 7.18 13.88
N ASP A 17 1.65 7.76 14.69
CA ASP A 17 1.50 9.14 15.18
C ASP A 17 1.58 10.14 14.03
N TRP A 18 2.54 9.94 13.11
CA TRP A 18 2.64 10.73 11.88
C TRP A 18 1.35 10.66 11.04
N THR A 19 0.78 9.47 10.86
CA THR A 19 -0.44 9.29 10.08
C THR A 19 -1.64 9.97 10.75
N ASP A 20 -1.82 9.77 12.06
CA ASP A 20 -2.95 10.30 12.80
C ASP A 20 -2.91 11.84 12.88
N GLU A 21 -1.73 12.44 13.03
CA GLU A 21 -1.54 13.89 12.97
C GLU A 21 -1.88 14.45 11.58
N ASN A 22 -1.36 13.85 10.52
CA ASN A 22 -1.64 14.31 9.15
C ASN A 22 -3.12 14.19 8.78
N ILE A 23 -3.80 13.12 9.22
CA ILE A 23 -5.26 12.99 9.03
C ILE A 23 -5.99 14.14 9.72
N SER A 24 -5.61 14.46 10.96
CA SER A 24 -6.24 15.53 11.74
C SER A 24 -6.04 16.89 11.08
N GLN A 25 -4.83 17.19 10.62
CA GLN A 25 -4.52 18.44 9.90
C GLN A 25 -5.27 18.53 8.56
N MET A 26 -5.26 17.47 7.76
CA MET A 26 -5.94 17.44 6.46
C MET A 26 -7.46 17.59 6.64
N LYS A 27 -8.05 16.93 7.64
CA LYS A 27 -9.47 17.07 7.98
C LYS A 27 -9.83 18.51 8.37
N LEU A 28 -8.99 19.18 9.15
CA LEU A 28 -9.18 20.59 9.49
C LEU A 28 -9.12 21.49 8.24
N GLN A 29 -8.16 21.25 7.35
CA GLN A 29 -8.03 21.99 6.09
C GLN A 29 -9.27 21.82 5.20
N LEU A 30 -9.72 20.57 5.02
CA LEU A 30 -10.91 20.28 4.22
C LEU A 30 -12.18 20.93 4.79
N LYS A 31 -12.33 20.95 6.12
CA LYS A 31 -13.43 21.65 6.78
C LYS A 31 -13.36 23.16 6.58
N LYS A 32 -12.16 23.77 6.66
CA LYS A 32 -11.96 25.21 6.42
C LYS A 32 -12.27 25.62 4.98
N LEU A 33 -12.04 24.72 4.03
CA LEU A 33 -12.39 24.91 2.62
C LEU A 33 -13.90 24.77 2.32
N GLY A 34 -14.71 24.41 3.32
CA GLY A 34 -16.16 24.28 3.15
C GLY A 34 -16.59 22.97 2.48
N PHE A 35 -15.72 21.96 2.39
CA PHE A 35 -16.12 20.67 1.82
C PHE A 35 -17.15 19.96 2.72
N SER A 36 -18.32 19.70 2.13
CA SER A 36 -19.47 19.11 2.81
C SER A 36 -19.45 17.59 2.76
N TYR A 37 -18.38 16.97 3.27
CA TYR A 37 -18.31 15.51 3.42
C TYR A 37 -19.17 15.02 4.59
N ASP A 38 -19.78 13.85 4.43
CA ASP A 38 -20.37 13.11 5.55
C ASP A 38 -19.24 12.46 6.39
N TRP A 39 -18.75 13.22 7.37
CA TRP A 39 -17.68 12.78 8.27
C TRP A 39 -18.05 11.56 9.13
N SER A 40 -19.33 11.16 9.18
CA SER A 40 -19.72 9.92 9.86
C SER A 40 -19.24 8.66 9.12
N ARG A 41 -18.90 8.80 7.83
CA ARG A 41 -18.41 7.73 6.95
C ARG A 41 -16.90 7.71 6.77
N GLU A 42 -16.18 8.48 7.58
CA GLU A 42 -14.73 8.51 7.54
C GLU A 42 -14.14 7.13 7.84
N ILE A 43 -13.21 6.70 6.99
CA ILE A 43 -12.49 5.44 7.16
C ILE A 43 -10.99 5.71 7.24
N LYS A 44 -10.30 4.93 8.08
CA LYS A 44 -8.85 4.91 8.17
C LYS A 44 -8.36 3.51 7.84
N THR A 45 -7.65 3.36 6.73
CA THR A 45 -7.22 2.04 6.23
C THR A 45 -6.21 1.34 7.14
N SER A 46 -5.46 2.09 7.95
CA SER A 46 -4.58 1.57 9.00
C SER A 46 -5.30 1.19 10.30
N SER A 47 -6.61 1.43 10.41
CA SER A 47 -7.40 1.06 11.59
C SER A 47 -7.68 -0.44 11.63
N PRO A 48 -7.62 -1.10 12.80
CA PRO A 48 -8.05 -2.49 12.96
C PRO A 48 -9.49 -2.76 12.54
N SER A 49 -10.37 -1.77 12.72
CA SER A 49 -11.76 -1.86 12.27
C SER A 49 -11.90 -1.97 10.74
N TYR A 50 -10.88 -1.53 9.99
CA TYR A 50 -10.84 -1.56 8.53
C TYR A 50 -10.05 -2.76 8.02
N TYR A 51 -8.75 -2.87 8.39
CA TYR A 51 -7.87 -3.88 7.78
C TYR A 51 -8.26 -5.32 8.12
N LYS A 52 -9.11 -5.55 9.15
CA LYS A 52 -9.71 -6.87 9.41
C LYS A 52 -10.48 -7.41 8.20
N TRP A 53 -11.08 -6.54 7.40
CA TRP A 53 -11.81 -6.92 6.19
C TRP A 53 -10.85 -7.27 5.05
N ASN A 54 -9.70 -6.59 4.96
CA ASN A 54 -8.63 -6.98 4.03
C ASN A 54 -8.11 -8.37 4.37
N GLN A 55 -7.87 -8.66 5.67
CA GLN A 55 -7.44 -9.98 6.14
C GLN A 55 -8.50 -11.05 5.83
N TRP A 56 -9.77 -10.78 6.14
CA TRP A 56 -10.87 -11.70 5.84
C TRP A 56 -10.96 -12.02 4.34
N LEU A 57 -10.92 -10.98 3.49
CA LEU A 57 -10.98 -11.15 2.03
C LEU A 57 -9.78 -11.94 1.52
N PHE A 58 -8.58 -11.65 2.02
CA PHE A 58 -7.36 -12.38 1.69
C PHE A 58 -7.46 -13.87 2.03
N CYS A 59 -7.98 -14.21 3.22
CA CYS A 59 -8.23 -15.61 3.60
C CYS A 59 -9.23 -16.27 2.63
N LYS A 60 -10.30 -15.57 2.23
CA LYS A 60 -11.25 -16.09 1.23
C LYS A 60 -10.61 -16.29 -0.14
N MET A 61 -9.71 -15.42 -0.55
CA MET A 61 -8.95 -15.60 -1.79
C MET A 61 -8.00 -16.81 -1.70
N ILE A 62 -7.38 -17.06 -0.55
CA ILE A 62 -6.56 -18.28 -0.34
C ILE A 62 -7.44 -19.53 -0.45
N GLU A 63 -8.59 -19.56 0.24
CA GLU A 63 -9.53 -20.69 0.20
C GLU A 63 -9.99 -21.01 -1.24
N LYS A 64 -10.06 -19.99 -2.11
CA LYS A 64 -10.45 -20.12 -3.52
C LYS A 64 -9.27 -20.31 -4.47
N GLY A 65 -8.04 -20.36 -3.97
CA GLY A 65 -6.83 -20.49 -4.79
C GLY A 65 -6.52 -19.26 -5.65
N LEU A 66 -7.10 -18.10 -5.32
CA LEU A 66 -6.90 -16.81 -5.98
C LEU A 66 -5.74 -16.00 -5.37
N ALA A 67 -5.42 -16.24 -4.10
CA ALA A 67 -4.21 -15.75 -3.46
C ALA A 67 -3.30 -16.95 -3.16
N TYR A 68 -2.05 -16.88 -3.60
CA TYR A 68 -1.11 -18.00 -3.50
C TYR A 68 0.31 -17.51 -3.25
N ARG A 69 1.17 -18.42 -2.79
CA ARG A 69 2.58 -18.13 -2.49
C ARG A 69 3.47 -18.95 -3.40
N GLU A 70 4.36 -18.28 -4.12
CA GLU A 70 5.26 -18.91 -5.09
C GLU A 70 6.65 -18.29 -4.99
N LYS A 71 7.68 -19.05 -5.37
CA LYS A 71 9.04 -18.54 -5.55
C LYS A 71 9.17 -18.05 -6.99
N ALA A 72 9.36 -16.74 -7.15
CA ALA A 72 9.42 -16.11 -8.46
C ALA A 72 10.45 -14.97 -8.47
N PHE A 73 10.85 -14.55 -9.66
CA PHE A 73 11.56 -13.29 -9.83
C PHE A 73 10.58 -12.13 -9.59
N VAL A 74 10.94 -11.27 -8.65
CA VAL A 74 10.15 -10.09 -8.27
C VAL A 74 11.00 -8.84 -8.39
N ASN A 75 10.33 -7.73 -8.66
CA ASN A 75 10.97 -6.42 -8.66
C ASN A 75 11.28 -6.01 -7.22
N TRP A 76 12.53 -5.69 -6.93
CA TRP A 76 13.01 -5.26 -5.62
C TRP A 76 13.59 -3.86 -5.72
N SER A 77 13.11 -2.93 -4.88
CA SER A 77 13.74 -1.60 -4.75
C SER A 77 14.76 -1.62 -3.62
N GLU A 78 16.01 -1.30 -3.95
CA GLU A 78 17.07 -1.19 -2.94
C GLU A 78 16.90 0.03 -2.04
N SER A 79 16.31 1.12 -2.52
CA SER A 79 16.05 2.29 -1.67
C SER A 79 14.91 2.05 -0.67
N MET A 80 13.88 1.30 -1.07
CA MET A 80 12.70 1.04 -0.22
C MET A 80 12.80 -0.27 0.56
N GLN A 81 13.80 -1.11 0.26
CA GLN A 81 14.01 -2.42 0.87
C GLN A 81 12.74 -3.28 0.86
N THR A 82 12.02 -3.29 -0.26
CA THR A 82 10.78 -4.05 -0.41
C THR A 82 10.54 -4.47 -1.86
N VAL A 83 9.64 -5.44 -2.03
CA VAL A 83 9.15 -5.87 -3.33
C VAL A 83 8.12 -4.89 -3.88
N LEU A 84 8.14 -4.67 -5.20
CA LEU A 84 7.23 -3.81 -5.93
C LEU A 84 6.41 -4.61 -6.95
N ALA A 85 5.12 -4.30 -7.05
CA ALA A 85 4.28 -4.80 -8.13
C ALA A 85 4.72 -4.22 -9.48
N ASN A 86 4.44 -4.93 -10.58
CA ASN A 86 4.86 -4.53 -11.92
C ASN A 86 4.38 -3.10 -12.28
N GLU A 87 3.16 -2.77 -11.88
CA GLU A 87 2.53 -1.47 -12.12
C GLU A 87 3.25 -0.34 -11.37
N GLN A 88 3.83 -0.64 -10.20
CA GLN A 88 4.62 0.34 -9.43
C GLN A 88 5.97 0.59 -10.08
N VAL A 89 6.56 -0.43 -10.70
CA VAL A 89 7.82 -0.33 -11.44
C VAL A 89 7.64 0.52 -12.68
N GLU A 90 6.59 0.26 -13.46
CA GLU A 90 6.26 1.06 -14.64
C GLU A 90 6.11 2.55 -14.26
N ALA A 91 5.33 2.84 -13.22
CA ALA A 91 5.16 4.20 -12.72
C ALA A 91 6.48 4.85 -12.26
N ALA A 92 7.40 4.08 -11.66
CA ALA A 92 8.71 4.55 -11.23
C ALA A 92 9.61 4.90 -12.43
N PHE A 93 9.67 4.05 -13.45
CA PHE A 93 10.44 4.31 -14.67
C PHE A 93 9.88 5.53 -15.44
N CYS A 94 8.56 5.65 -15.57
CA CYS A 94 7.93 6.83 -16.18
C CYS A 94 8.26 8.14 -15.44
N SER A 95 8.48 8.05 -14.13
CA SER A 95 8.83 9.19 -13.27
C SER A 95 10.34 9.43 -13.13
N GLY A 96 11.18 8.67 -13.84
CA GLY A 96 12.65 8.77 -13.78
C GLY A 96 13.25 8.30 -12.44
N LYS A 97 12.58 7.39 -11.72
CA LYS A 97 13.00 6.87 -10.41
C LYS A 97 13.12 5.34 -10.39
N GLY A 98 13.39 4.72 -11.54
CA GLY A 98 13.47 3.26 -11.68
C GLY A 98 14.87 2.66 -11.49
N ASP A 99 15.90 3.48 -11.34
CA ASP A 99 17.31 3.07 -11.44
C ASP A 99 17.76 2.11 -10.32
N ASP A 100 17.06 2.05 -9.19
CA ASP A 100 17.37 1.19 -8.04
C ASP A 100 16.58 -0.13 -8.02
N ILE A 101 15.81 -0.42 -9.08
CA ILE A 101 14.94 -1.59 -9.17
C ILE A 101 15.71 -2.76 -9.80
N VAL A 102 15.84 -3.85 -9.06
CA VAL A 102 16.53 -5.08 -9.48
C VAL A 102 15.61 -6.29 -9.41
N GLN A 103 15.86 -7.32 -10.22
CA GLN A 103 15.16 -8.60 -10.10
C GLN A 103 15.81 -9.44 -9.00
N LYS A 104 15.02 -9.93 -8.04
CA LYS A 104 15.44 -10.90 -7.03
C LYS A 104 14.51 -12.10 -7.02
N GLU A 105 15.07 -13.29 -6.84
CA GLU A 105 14.26 -14.50 -6.68
C GLU A 105 13.83 -14.63 -5.21
N LEU A 106 12.53 -14.44 -4.94
CA LEU A 106 11.98 -14.47 -3.58
C LEU A 106 10.67 -15.24 -3.55
N THR A 107 10.34 -15.79 -2.38
CA THR A 107 9.01 -16.35 -2.13
C THR A 107 8.06 -15.22 -1.71
N GLN A 108 7.05 -14.93 -2.54
CA GLN A 108 6.12 -13.82 -2.35
C GLN A 108 4.66 -14.27 -2.50
N TRP A 109 3.75 -13.41 -2.05
CA TRP A 109 2.32 -13.59 -2.26
C TRP A 109 1.89 -12.94 -3.56
N PHE A 110 1.02 -13.63 -4.30
CA PHE A 110 0.49 -13.19 -5.59
C PHE A 110 -1.03 -13.33 -5.60
N PHE A 111 -1.67 -12.47 -6.38
CA PHE A 111 -3.08 -12.61 -6.75
C PHE A 111 -3.17 -13.12 -8.18
N LYS A 112 -4.03 -14.10 -8.45
CA LYS A 112 -4.33 -14.60 -9.80
C LYS A 112 -5.22 -13.63 -10.58
N ILE A 113 -4.72 -12.42 -10.79
CA ILE A 113 -5.42 -11.42 -11.59
C ILE A 113 -5.55 -11.86 -13.06
N THR A 114 -4.63 -12.71 -13.51
CA THR A 114 -4.62 -13.29 -14.87
C THR A 114 -5.82 -14.20 -15.16
N ASP A 115 -6.45 -14.79 -14.14
CA ASP A 115 -7.68 -15.60 -14.31
C ASP A 115 -8.90 -14.72 -14.62
N TYR A 116 -8.73 -13.39 -14.64
CA TYR A 116 -9.75 -12.37 -14.88
C TYR A 116 -9.29 -11.38 -15.97
N ALA A 117 -8.49 -11.84 -16.94
CA ALA A 117 -7.95 -10.97 -18.00
C ALA A 117 -8.93 -10.79 -19.17
N GLU A 118 -9.93 -11.67 -19.31
CA GLU A 118 -11.04 -11.58 -20.27
C GLU A 118 -12.14 -10.58 -19.86
#